data_AF-A0A3D0TQE0-F1
#
_entry.id   AF-A0A3D0TQE0-F1
#
_cell.length_a   1.000
_cell.length_b   1.000
_cell.length_c   1.000
_cell.angle_alpha   90.00
_cell.angle_beta   90.00
_cell.angle_gamma   90.00
#
_symmetry.space_group_name_H-M   'P 1'
#
loop_
_entity.id
_entity.type
_entity.pdbx_description
1 polymer ?
#
loop_
_entity_poly.entity_id
_entity_poly.type
_entity_poly.pdbx_seq_one_letter_code
_entity_poly.pdbx_strand_id
1 'polypeptide(L)' 'MDLGIAGRNAAVAAGSAGLVLGVARALAAEGVRVAVCGRDADRLAAAA' A
#
# COMPACT_ATOMS: atom_id res chain seq x y z
N MET A 1 17.03 -3.17 -2.01
CA MET A 1 17.52 -3.47 -3.38
C MET A 1 16.97 -2.37 -4.27
N ASP A 2 17.73 -1.83 -5.22
CA ASP A 2 17.20 -0.75 -6.07
C ASP A 2 16.27 -1.32 -7.15
N LEU A 3 14.97 -1.04 -7.02
CA LEU A 3 13.93 -1.50 -7.94
C LEU A 3 13.59 -0.48 -9.03
N GLY A 4 14.10 0.76 -8.97
CA GLY A 4 13.78 1.82 -9.93
C GLY A 4 12.31 2.26 -9.94
N ILE A 5 11.58 2.04 -8.83
CA ILE A 5 10.15 2.35 -8.69
C ILE A 5 9.87 3.55 -7.76
N ALA A 6 10.89 4.12 -7.12
CA ALA A 6 10.73 5.30 -6.27
C ALA A 6 10.03 6.45 -7.01
N GLY A 7 9.10 7.14 -6.33
CA GLY A 7 8.32 8.25 -6.87
C GLY A 7 7.12 7.87 -7.76
N ARG A 8 7.01 6.59 -8.15
CA ARG A 8 5.86 6.08 -8.92
C ARG A 8 4.60 6.02 -8.05
N ASN A 9 3.44 5.82 -8.70
CA ASN A 9 2.15 5.62 -8.05
C ASN A 9 1.74 4.16 -8.13
N ALA A 10 1.18 3.61 -7.05
CA ALA A 10 0.59 2.28 -7.03
C ALA A 10 -0.80 2.31 -6.37
N ALA A 11 -1.75 1.61 -6.98
CA ALA A 11 -3.07 1.36 -6.40
C ALA A 11 -3.14 -0.09 -5.91
N VAL A 12 -3.47 -0.29 -4.65
CA VAL A 12 -3.51 -1.60 -3.99
C VAL A 12 -4.93 -1.90 -3.54
N ALA A 13 -5.58 -2.83 -4.23
CA ALA A 13 -6.94 -3.25 -3.91
C ALA A 13 -6.97 -4.22 -2.71
N ALA A 14 -7.94 -4.05 -1.81
CA ALA A 14 -8.10 -4.85 -0.59
C ALA A 14 -6.87 -4.81 0.35
N GLY A 15 -6.11 -3.72 0.34
CA GLY A 15 -4.88 -3.57 1.14
C GLY A 15 -5.08 -3.17 2.59
N SER A 16 -6.31 -3.23 3.11
CA SER A 16 -6.61 -2.83 4.49
C SER A 16 -6.10 -3.82 5.54
N ALA A 17 -5.65 -5.03 5.16
CA ALA A 17 -5.12 -6.03 6.10
C ALA A 17 -4.28 -7.12 5.39
N GLY A 18 -3.66 -7.97 6.20
CA GLY A 18 -3.03 -9.22 5.75
C GLY A 18 -1.87 -9.03 4.78
N LEU A 19 -1.71 -9.98 3.86
CA LEU A 19 -0.61 -9.99 2.92
C LEU A 19 -0.59 -8.75 2.02
N VAL A 20 -1.76 -8.28 1.61
CA VAL A 20 -1.88 -7.12 0.72
C VAL A 20 -1.46 -5.83 1.44
N LEU A 21 -1.75 -5.67 2.73
CA LEU A 21 -1.19 -4.58 3.54
C LEU A 21 0.35 -4.65 3.60
N GLY A 22 0.90 -5.86 3.71
CA GLY A 22 2.35 -6.10 3.63
C GLY A 22 2.93 -5.60 2.30
N VAL A 23 2.26 -5.90 1.18
CA VAL A 23 2.66 -5.41 -0.16
C VAL A 23 2.59 -3.89 -0.24
N ALA A 24 1.51 -3.27 0.24
CA ALA A 24 1.36 -1.81 0.26
C ALA A 24 2.49 -1.14 1.05
N ARG A 25 2.84 -1.69 2.22
CA ARG A 25 3.95 -1.21 3.05
C ARG A 25 5.31 -1.39 2.37
N ALA A 26 5.54 -2.52 1.71
CA ALA A 26 6.79 -2.75 0.98
C ALA A 26 6.96 -1.75 -0.17
N LEU A 27 5.90 -1.48 -0.93
CA LEU A 27 5.92 -0.46 -1.99
C LEU A 27 6.19 0.94 -1.41
N ALA A 28 5.55 1.30 -0.30
CA ALA A 28 5.78 2.57 0.36
C ALA A 28 7.23 2.71 0.85
N ALA A 29 7.83 1.63 1.39
CA ALA A 29 9.22 1.59 1.83
C ALA A 29 10.22 1.81 0.66
N GLU A 30 9.84 1.40 -0.56
CA GLU A 30 10.60 1.65 -1.79
C GLU A 30 10.35 3.07 -2.38
N GLY A 31 9.66 3.94 -1.64
CA GLY A 31 9.40 5.33 -2.04
C GLY A 31 8.27 5.50 -3.06
N VAL A 32 7.41 4.49 -3.22
CA VAL A 32 6.21 4.57 -4.07
C VAL A 32 5.09 5.31 -3.33
N ARG A 33 4.34 6.15 -4.03
CA ARG A 33 3.09 6.74 -3.53
C ARG A 33 1.97 5.71 -3.67
N VAL A 34 1.50 5.19 -2.53
CA VAL A 34 0.54 4.08 -2.49
C VAL A 34 -0.85 4.58 -2.13
N ALA A 35 -1.84 4.20 -2.93
CA ALA A 35 -3.26 4.35 -2.61
C ALA A 35 -3.84 2.97 -2.29
N VAL A 36 -4.50 2.84 -1.14
CA VAL A 36 -5.14 1.60 -0.70
C VAL A 36 -6.66 1.76 -0.71
N CYS A 37 -7.38 0.71 -1.10
CA CYS A 37 -8.84 0.67 -0.94
C CYS A 37 -9.32 -0.56 -0.18
N GLY A 38 -10.48 -0.43 0.47
CA GLY A 38 -11.14 -1.46 1.26
C GLY A 38 -12.62 -1.13 1.45
N ARG A 39 -13.40 -2.12 1.89
CA ARG A 39 -14.87 -1.97 2.11
C ARG A 39 -15.22 -1.45 3.50
N ASP A 40 -14.28 -1.57 4.44
CA ASP A 40 -14.44 -1.21 5.83
C ASP A 40 -13.58 0.02 6.10
N ALA A 41 -14.22 1.13 6.46
CA ALA A 41 -13.56 2.41 6.66
C ALA A 41 -12.62 2.41 7.86
N ASP A 42 -12.99 1.71 8.95
CA ASP A 42 -12.18 1.64 10.17
C ASP A 42 -10.90 0.84 9.92
N ARG A 43 -11.02 -0.28 9.19
CA ARG A 43 -9.85 -1.06 8.76
C ARG A 43 -8.98 -0.29 7.77
N LEU A 44 -9.58 0.50 6.90
CA LEU A 44 -8.81 1.32 5.96
C LEU A 44 -8.04 2.43 6.68
N ALA A 45 -8.66 3.08 7.67
CA ALA A 45 -8.01 4.08 8.51
C ALA A 45 -6.86 3.49 9.34
N ALA A 46 -7.02 2.27 9.86
CA ALA A 46 -5.95 1.57 10.58
C ALA A 46 -4.78 1.11 9.68
N ALA A 47 -5.00 1.08 8.36
CA ALA A 47 -4.01 0.66 7.36
C ALA A 47 -3.23 1.83 6.72
N ALA A 48 -3.71 3.06 6.87
CA ALA A 48 -3.07 4.30 6.40
C ALA A 48 -1.95 4.75 7.34
#